data_AF-A0A2G9NYN4-F1
#
_entry.id   AF-A0A2G9NYN4-F1
#
_cell.length_a   1.000
_cell.length_b   1.000
_cell.length_c   1.000
_cell.angle_alpha   90.00
_cell.angle_beta   90.00
_cell.angle_gamma   90.00
#
_symmetry.space_group_name_H-M   'P 1'
#
loop_
_entity.id
_entity.type
_entity.pdbx_description
1 polymer ?
#
loop_
_entity_poly.entity_id
_entity_poly.type
_entity_poly.pdbx_seq_one_letter_code
_entity_poly.pdbx_strand_id
1 'polypeptide(L)' 'NGKAIINFGQYQGKTLEDISKSDSGYLKWMTSADFSSEVKRIINNALEGKFPKPES' A
#
# COMPACT_ATOMS: atom_id res chain seq x y z
N ASN A 1 -14.12 -6.21 -7.07
CA ASN A 1 -13.12 -5.12 -6.96
C ASN A 1 -12.09 -5.44 -5.88
N GLY A 2 -11.10 -6.29 -6.17
CA GLY A 2 -10.03 -6.59 -5.20
C GLY A 2 -9.02 -5.46 -5.16
N LYS A 3 -9.22 -4.49 -4.26
CA LYS A 3 -8.24 -3.41 -4.02
C LYS A 3 -7.54 -3.70 -2.70
N ALA A 4 -6.23 -3.52 -2.66
CA ALA A 4 -5.49 -3.56 -1.39
C ALA A 4 -5.86 -2.32 -0.56
N ILE A 5 -6.45 -2.57 0.61
CA ILE A 5 -6.92 -1.56 1.55
C ILE A 5 -6.02 -1.61 2.79
N ILE A 6 -5.61 -0.44 3.26
CA ILE A 6 -4.97 -0.30 4.56
C ILE A 6 -6.06 -0.44 5.64
N ASN A 7 -5.88 -1.37 6.57
CA ASN A 7 -6.82 -1.64 7.66
C ASN A 7 -6.32 -1.13 9.02
N PHE A 8 -5.38 -0.18 9.03
CA PHE A 8 -4.78 0.35 10.26
C PHE A 8 -4.34 1.82 10.09
N GLY A 9 -4.01 2.48 11.20
CA GLY A 9 -3.46 3.84 11.19
C GLY A 9 -4.41 4.90 10.63
N GLN A 10 -3.88 6.08 10.30
CA GLN A 10 -4.66 7.23 9.84
C GLN A 10 -5.30 7.05 8.45
N TYR A 11 -4.84 6.07 7.66
CA TYR A 11 -5.36 5.75 6.33
C TYR A 11 -6.22 4.47 6.33
N GLN A 12 -6.74 4.04 7.48
CA GLN A 12 -7.65 2.90 7.56
C GLN A 12 -8.85 3.10 6.62
N GLY A 13 -9.18 2.06 5.84
CA GLY A 13 -10.25 2.09 4.84
C GLY A 13 -9.85 2.70 3.49
N LYS A 14 -8.64 3.26 3.37
CA LYS A 14 -8.13 3.78 2.11
C LYS A 14 -7.40 2.72 1.31
N THR A 15 -7.49 2.82 -0.02
CA THR A 15 -6.74 1.93 -0.92
C THR A 15 -5.29 2.38 -1.04
N LEU A 16 -4.37 1.43 -1.28
CA LEU A 16 -2.97 1.76 -1.56
C LEU A 16 -2.83 2.72 -2.75
N GLU A 17 -3.75 2.67 -3.72
CA GLU A 17 -3.78 3.60 -4.86
C GLU A 17 -4.13 5.03 -4.45
N ASP A 18 -5.12 5.21 -3.56
CA ASP A 18 -5.50 6.55 -3.07
C ASP A 18 -4.34 7.18 -2.29
N ILE A 19 -3.69 6.37 -1.46
CA ILE A 19 -2.55 6.80 -0.65
C ILE A 19 -1.33 7.06 -1.54
N SER A 20 -1.04 6.23 -2.56
CA SER A 20 0.11 6.49 -3.44
C SER A 20 -0.03 7.79 -4.22
N LYS A 21 -1.27 8.17 -4.58
CA LYS A 21 -1.60 9.45 -5.26
C LYS A 21 -1.64 10.64 -4.31
N SER A 22 -2.17 10.47 -3.10
CA SER A 22 -2.36 11.57 -2.14
C SER A 22 -1.15 11.80 -1.24
N ASP A 23 -0.50 10.73 -0.79
CA ASP A 23 0.65 10.76 0.10
C ASP A 23 1.59 9.55 -0.12
N SER A 24 2.42 9.66 -1.16
CA SER A 24 3.48 8.68 -1.41
C SER A 24 4.56 8.65 -0.32
N GLY A 25 4.67 9.69 0.51
CA GLY A 25 5.60 9.76 1.62
C GLY A 25 5.25 8.74 2.71
N TYR A 26 3.95 8.61 3.02
CA TYR A 26 3.47 7.61 3.96
C TYR A 26 3.80 6.16 3.52
N LEU A 27 3.64 5.85 2.23
CA LEU A 27 4.02 4.55 1.67
C LEU A 27 5.54 4.31 1.78
N LYS A 28 6.36 5.33 1.50
CA LYS A 28 7.84 5.25 1.67
C LYS A 28 8.26 5.06 3.12
N TRP A 29 7.55 5.68 4.07
CA TRP A 29 7.79 5.42 5.49
C TRP A 29 7.49 3.95 5.84
N MET A 30 6.38 3.39 5.33
CA MET A 30 6.02 2.00 5.58
C MET A 30 7.05 0.99 5.02
N THR A 31 7.76 1.30 3.93
CA THR A 31 8.83 0.41 3.46
C THR A 31 10.04 0.40 4.41
N SER A 32 10.24 1.46 5.17
CA SER A 32 11.31 1.59 6.17
C SER A 32 10.90 1.12 7.58
N ALA A 33 9.59 1.06 7.87
CA ALA A 33 9.05 0.62 9.14
C ALA A 33 9.15 -0.91 9.38
N ASP A 34 8.79 -1.35 10.58
CA ASP A 34 8.79 -2.76 10.99
C ASP A 34 7.56 -3.51 10.45
N PHE A 35 7.60 -3.81 9.16
CA PHE A 35 6.63 -4.65 8.48
C PHE A 35 7.31 -5.85 7.84
N SER A 36 6.55 -6.93 7.65
CA SER A 36 7.02 -8.10 6.94
C SER A 36 7.46 -7.76 5.51
N SER A 37 8.41 -8.54 4.98
CA SER A 37 8.93 -8.37 3.62
C SER A 37 7.83 -8.40 2.56
N GLU A 38 6.76 -9.17 2.81
CA GLU A 38 5.60 -9.24 1.92
C GLU A 38 4.83 -7.92 1.86
N VAL A 39 4.54 -7.30 3.01
CA VAL A 39 3.87 -5.99 3.07
C VAL A 39 4.72 -4.93 2.39
N LYS A 40 6.03 -4.89 2.67
CA LYS A 40 6.97 -3.96 2.02
C LYS A 40 6.96 -4.14 0.51
N ARG A 41 6.91 -5.39 0.01
CA ARG A 41 6.82 -5.69 -1.44
C ARG A 41 5.52 -5.14 -2.04
N ILE A 42 4.38 -5.34 -1.39
CA ILE A 42 3.08 -4.83 -1.85
C ILE A 42 3.09 -3.29 -1.91
N ILE A 43 3.65 -2.63 -0.90
CA ILE A 43 3.75 -1.16 -0.85
C ILE A 43 4.69 -0.63 -1.93
N ASN A 44 5.83 -1.28 -2.14
CA ASN A 44 6.77 -0.87 -3.18
C ASN A 44 6.16 -1.01 -4.58
N ASN A 45 5.45 -2.11 -4.83
CA ASN A 45 4.67 -2.28 -6.05
C ASN A 45 3.62 -1.17 -6.22
N ALA A 46 2.91 -0.80 -5.15
CA ALA A 46 1.94 0.30 -5.19
C ALA A 46 2.57 1.67 -5.49
N LEU A 47 3.79 1.93 -5.02
CA LEU A 47 4.59 3.11 -5.38
C LEU A 47 4.99 3.13 -6.86
N GLU A 48 5.21 1.95 -7.45
CA GLU A 48 5.44 1.77 -8.90
C GLU A 48 4.14 1.78 -9.73
N GLY A 49 2.97 1.96 -9.11
CA GLY A 49 1.67 1.89 -9.78
C GLY A 49 1.19 0.46 -10.09
N LYS A 50 1.87 -0.56 -9.57
CA LYS A 50 1.51 -1.97 -9.67
C LYS A 50 0.68 -2.37 -8.45
N PHE A 51 -0.64 -2.34 -8.57
CA PHE A 51 -1.52 -2.77 -7.49
C PHE A 51 -1.76 -4.28 -7.57
N PRO A 52 -1.81 -5.00 -6.42
CA PRO A 52 -2.16 -6.41 -6.42
C PRO A 52 -3.54 -6.56 -7.06
N LYS A 53 -3.60 -7.37 -8.11
CA LYS A 53 -4.87 -7.79 -8.70
C LYS A 53 -5.36 -8.98 -7.88
N PRO A 54 -6.66 -9.07 -7.59
CA PRO A 54 -7.20 -10.30 -7.04
C PRO A 54 -6.86 -11.42 -8.03
N GLU A 55 -6.21 -12.48 -7.56
CA GLU A 55 -6.09 -13.70 -8.35
C GLU A 55 -7.52 -14.12 -8.75
N SER A 56 -7.69 -14.41 -10.05
CA SER A 56 -8.98 -14.77 -10.64
C SER A 56 -9.41 -16.16 -10.24
#